data_AF-A0A9D7KDE1-F1
#
_entry.id   AF-A0A9D7KDE1-F1
#
_cell.length_a   1.000
_cell.length_b   1.000
_cell.length_c   1.000
_cell.angle_alpha   90.00
_cell.angle_beta   90.00
_cell.angle_gamma   90.00
#
_symmetry.space_group_name_H-M   'P 1'
#
loop_
_entity.id
_entity.type
_entity.pdbx_description
1 polymer ?
#
loop_
_entity_poly.entity_id
_entity_poly.type
_entity_poly.pdbx_seq_one_letter_code
_entity_poly.pdbx_strand_id
1 'polypeptide(L)'
;MKESGLQAYLIPSSDPHQSEYVADHWQARKWISGFTGSAGTLSIMENEAGLWTDSRYFLQAEMELKNSSITLFKMTNQFEPQYVDYLVQTLPKGSVVGIDGKVWSRQTFEVLDRKLKNAGLFLHMDMDLISGIWEERPLVSVEKIILHDPKLCGKTAEEKLAEIRKSMTVQKVEYHFIPALDDIAWSYNIRGNDVDYNPVVISFAMIGLEKAWLFIDDQKLDHQHHFYFKDNNIEIQPYRNIQTFLNNLPEDKNVLVDPAICSAHLYTFISARIVEGTSIPKMLKAIKNKSEISNIRHVMAKDGAALAHTFFWLENTLGKDDIYEYTVLEKLAFYRSQQELYFGESFGAIIGYKGNGAIIHYAPPKTAHHL
;
A
#
# COMPACT_ATOMS: atom_id res chain seq x y z
N MET A 1 -13.98 -14.10 16.78
CA MET A 1 -13.08 -15.28 16.82
C MET A 1 -13.78 -16.53 17.35
N LYS A 2 -14.21 -16.58 18.62
CA LYS A 2 -14.87 -17.77 19.21
C LYS A 2 -16.09 -18.26 18.42
N GLU A 3 -17.00 -17.35 18.07
CA GLU A 3 -18.18 -17.66 17.24
C GLU A 3 -17.81 -18.24 15.87
N SER A 4 -16.64 -17.89 15.36
CA SER A 4 -16.10 -18.36 14.08
C SER A 4 -15.16 -19.56 14.21
N GLY A 5 -15.01 -20.13 15.41
CA GLY A 5 -14.16 -21.29 15.67
C GLY A 5 -12.64 -21.05 15.56
N LEU A 6 -12.19 -19.79 15.57
CA LEU A 6 -10.77 -19.45 15.40
C LEU A 6 -10.02 -19.40 16.73
N GLN A 7 -8.82 -19.97 16.78
CA GLN A 7 -7.91 -19.89 17.94
C GLN A 7 -6.89 -18.76 17.80
N ALA A 8 -6.58 -18.34 16.57
CA ALA A 8 -5.76 -17.15 16.30
C ALA A 8 -6.30 -16.34 15.12
N TYR A 9 -5.98 -15.05 15.08
CA TYR A 9 -6.30 -14.16 13.97
C TYR A 9 -5.10 -13.26 13.67
N LEU A 10 -4.68 -13.19 12.40
CA LEU A 10 -3.54 -12.38 11.96
C LEU A 10 -4.01 -11.15 11.20
N ILE A 11 -3.46 -9.99 11.56
CA ILE A 11 -3.79 -8.69 10.96
C ILE A 11 -2.47 -8.03 10.50
N PRO A 12 -2.21 -7.93 9.18
CA PRO A 12 -1.03 -7.28 8.65
C PRO A 12 -1.23 -5.75 8.60
N SER A 13 -0.17 -5.00 8.33
CA SER A 13 -0.30 -3.66 7.72
C SER A 13 -0.17 -3.76 6.21
N SER A 14 -1.30 -3.96 5.56
CA SER A 14 -1.48 -4.10 4.13
C SER A 14 -2.94 -3.82 3.79
N ASP A 15 -3.24 -3.66 2.50
CA ASP A 15 -4.57 -3.43 1.95
C ASP A 15 -4.83 -4.39 0.76
N PRO A 16 -5.95 -4.30 0.03
CA PRO A 16 -6.20 -5.15 -1.15
C PRO A 16 -5.27 -4.95 -2.35
N HIS A 17 -4.36 -4.00 -2.25
CA HIS A 17 -3.46 -3.57 -3.32
C HIS A 17 -1.98 -3.73 -2.93
N GLN A 18 -1.72 -4.27 -1.73
CA GLN A 18 -0.39 -4.49 -1.16
C GLN A 18 0.42 -3.19 -1.05
N SER A 19 -0.25 -2.09 -0.69
CA SER A 19 0.38 -0.78 -0.50
C SER A 19 1.28 -0.73 0.75
N GLU A 20 2.38 0.03 0.68
CA GLU A 20 3.27 0.26 1.84
C GLU A 20 2.62 1.20 2.86
N TYR A 21 2.13 2.35 2.41
CA TYR A 21 1.20 3.18 3.17
C TYR A 21 -0.20 2.74 2.83
N VAL A 22 -1.03 2.59 3.85
CA VAL A 22 -2.36 2.02 3.71
C VAL A 22 -3.39 3.11 4.01
N ALA A 23 -4.40 3.26 3.15
CA ALA A 23 -5.51 4.18 3.41
C ALA A 23 -6.17 3.84 4.75
N ASP A 24 -6.68 4.85 5.47
CA ASP A 24 -7.21 4.71 6.82
C ASP A 24 -8.22 3.56 6.98
N HIS A 25 -9.04 3.32 5.94
CA HIS A 25 -9.99 2.22 5.88
C HIS A 25 -9.38 0.84 6.16
N TRP A 26 -8.12 0.57 5.79
CA TRP A 26 -7.45 -0.72 6.01
C TRP A 26 -6.39 -0.70 7.12
N GLN A 27 -6.29 0.38 7.91
CA GLN A 27 -5.36 0.47 9.03
C GLN A 27 -5.80 -0.32 10.29
N ALA A 28 -6.38 -1.52 10.11
CA ALA A 28 -6.95 -2.34 11.18
C ALA A 28 -5.94 -2.69 12.28
N ARG A 29 -4.69 -2.98 11.89
CA ARG A 29 -3.60 -3.25 12.84
C ARG A 29 -3.37 -2.06 13.77
N LYS A 30 -3.28 -0.84 13.21
CA LYS A 30 -3.13 0.41 13.98
C LYS A 30 -4.34 0.66 14.87
N TRP A 31 -5.55 0.47 14.33
CA TRP A 31 -6.80 0.63 15.10
C TRP A 31 -6.85 -0.29 16.33
N ILE A 32 -6.52 -1.58 16.17
CA ILE A 32 -6.58 -2.55 17.28
C ILE A 32 -5.42 -2.36 18.27
N SER A 33 -4.20 -2.19 17.76
CA SER A 33 -3.00 -2.21 18.61
C SER A 33 -2.58 -0.85 19.16
N GLY A 34 -3.06 0.25 18.56
CA GLY A 34 -2.53 1.58 18.79
C GLY A 34 -1.15 1.84 18.17
N PHE A 35 -0.49 0.81 17.60
CA PHE A 35 0.84 0.95 16.99
C PHE A 35 0.77 1.60 15.59
N THR A 36 1.48 2.72 15.44
CA THR A 36 1.35 3.61 14.27
C THR A 36 2.44 3.45 13.21
N GLY A 37 3.48 2.64 13.46
CA GLY A 37 4.55 2.41 12.48
C GLY A 37 4.05 1.77 11.17
N SER A 38 4.70 2.01 10.02
CA SER A 38 4.18 1.53 8.72
C SER A 38 4.21 0.00 8.56
N ALA A 39 5.06 -0.71 9.29
CA ALA A 39 5.24 -2.16 9.15
C ALA A 39 4.97 -2.92 10.46
N GLY A 40 4.17 -3.98 10.37
CA GLY A 40 4.04 -4.97 11.43
C GLY A 40 2.86 -5.91 11.22
N THR A 41 2.88 -7.03 11.93
CA THR A 41 1.79 -8.01 11.95
C THR A 41 1.33 -8.21 13.38
N LEU A 42 0.04 -7.99 13.63
CA LEU A 42 -0.61 -8.28 14.90
C LEU A 42 -1.18 -9.70 14.84
N SER A 43 -0.88 -10.51 15.86
CA SER A 43 -1.48 -11.81 16.10
C SER A 43 -2.30 -11.74 17.38
N ILE A 44 -3.56 -12.16 17.30
CA ILE A 44 -4.48 -12.20 18.44
C ILE A 44 -4.87 -13.65 18.68
N MET A 45 -4.77 -14.11 19.92
CA MET A 45 -5.27 -15.39 20.41
C MET A 45 -6.26 -15.14 21.55
N GLU A 46 -6.85 -16.21 22.11
CA GLU A 46 -7.88 -16.08 23.15
C GLU A 46 -7.42 -15.29 24.39
N ASN A 47 -6.18 -15.49 24.84
CA ASN A 47 -5.68 -14.93 26.11
C ASN A 47 -4.45 -14.03 25.94
N GLU A 48 -3.96 -13.85 24.72
CA GLU A 48 -2.74 -13.09 24.46
C GLU A 48 -2.76 -12.44 23.07
N ALA A 49 -1.96 -11.40 22.90
CA ALA A 49 -1.73 -10.75 21.62
C ALA A 49 -0.24 -10.39 21.48
N GLY A 50 0.26 -10.51 20.25
CA GLY A 50 1.64 -10.17 19.93
C GLY A 50 1.72 -9.29 18.69
N LEU A 51 2.62 -8.32 18.69
CA LEU A 51 2.95 -7.48 17.54
C LEU A 51 4.37 -7.75 17.09
N TRP A 52 4.54 -8.17 15.83
CA TRP A 52 5.84 -8.32 15.19
C TRP A 52 6.12 -7.11 14.30
N THR A 53 7.27 -6.49 14.48
CA THR A 53 7.75 -5.39 13.61
C THR A 53 9.26 -5.48 13.45
N ASP A 54 9.81 -4.74 12.51
CA ASP A 54 11.24 -4.69 12.22
C ASP A 54 11.98 -3.61 13.05
N SER A 55 13.31 -3.58 12.92
CA SER A 55 14.18 -2.76 13.75
C SER A 55 13.98 -1.26 13.63
N ARG A 56 13.31 -0.78 12.57
CA ARG A 56 12.95 0.65 12.41
C ARG A 56 11.98 1.11 13.51
N TYR A 57 11.21 0.18 14.08
CA TYR A 57 10.08 0.48 14.93
C TYR A 57 10.18 -0.05 16.36
N PHE A 58 11.31 -0.66 16.78
CA PHE A 58 11.42 -1.23 18.12
C PHE A 58 11.16 -0.22 19.24
N LEU A 59 11.82 0.93 19.20
CA LEU A 59 11.65 1.99 20.22
C LEU A 59 10.22 2.56 20.19
N GLN A 60 9.69 2.80 18.99
CA GLN A 60 8.33 3.30 18.82
C GLN A 60 7.30 2.32 19.39
N ALA A 61 7.41 1.03 19.05
CA ALA A 61 6.49 0.01 19.51
C ALA A 61 6.58 -0.20 21.04
N GLU A 62 7.77 -0.13 21.64
CA GLU A 62 7.91 -0.16 23.09
C GLU A 62 7.18 1.00 23.77
N MET A 63 7.23 2.19 23.18
CA MET A 63 6.56 3.38 23.70
C MET A 63 5.03 3.31 23.52
N GLU A 64 4.56 2.97 22.33
CA GLU A 64 3.14 2.95 21.98
C GLU A 64 2.38 1.78 22.65
N LEU A 65 3.03 0.63 22.83
CA LEU A 65 2.42 -0.55 23.45
C LEU A 65 2.56 -0.60 24.97
N LYS A 66 3.28 0.33 25.59
CA LYS A 66 3.67 0.28 27.03
C LYS A 66 2.52 0.01 27.99
N ASN A 67 1.33 0.54 27.71
CA ASN A 67 0.14 0.40 28.56
C ASN A 67 -0.91 -0.56 27.95
N SER A 68 -0.53 -1.36 26.96
CA SER A 68 -1.38 -2.35 26.31
C SER A 68 -1.09 -3.76 26.85
N SER A 69 -1.97 -4.71 26.55
CA SER A 69 -1.75 -6.14 26.79
C SER A 69 -1.02 -6.84 25.64
N ILE A 70 -0.49 -6.09 24.66
CA ILE A 70 0.14 -6.62 23.45
C ILE A 70 1.64 -6.75 23.69
N THR A 71 2.17 -7.95 23.48
CA THR A 71 3.61 -8.21 23.60
C THR A 71 4.32 -7.81 22.31
N LEU A 72 5.37 -7.01 22.41
CA LEU A 72 6.23 -6.70 21.27
C LEU A 72 7.21 -7.86 21.00
N PHE A 73 7.20 -8.37 19.77
CA PHE A 73 8.16 -9.33 19.26
C PHE A 73 9.06 -8.66 18.22
N LYS A 74 10.34 -8.49 18.55
CA LYS A 74 11.34 -7.84 17.70
C LYS A 74 11.79 -8.81 16.59
N MET A 75 11.45 -8.51 15.34
CA MET A 75 11.82 -9.38 14.23
C MET A 75 13.33 -9.32 13.96
N THR A 76 13.94 -10.49 13.79
CA THR A 76 15.36 -10.62 13.40
C THR A 76 15.52 -10.79 11.90
N ASN A 77 14.48 -11.28 11.21
CA ASN A 77 14.42 -11.39 9.75
C ASN A 77 13.03 -10.94 9.27
N GLN A 78 12.96 -9.76 8.64
CA GLN A 78 11.70 -9.21 8.12
C GLN A 78 11.08 -10.03 6.98
N PHE A 79 11.85 -10.92 6.35
CA PHE A 79 11.39 -11.75 5.24
C PHE A 79 10.83 -13.10 5.70
N GLU A 80 10.92 -13.42 6.99
CA GLU A 80 10.37 -14.65 7.55
C GLU A 80 9.12 -14.37 8.38
N PRO A 81 8.06 -15.18 8.26
CA PRO A 81 6.86 -15.03 9.06
C PRO A 81 7.09 -15.61 10.46
N GLN A 82 7.89 -14.92 11.28
CA GLN A 82 8.24 -15.33 12.65
C GLN A 82 7.01 -15.42 13.57
N TYR A 83 5.98 -14.63 13.29
CA TYR A 83 4.67 -14.73 13.97
C TYR A 83 4.00 -16.09 13.73
N VAL A 84 4.25 -16.76 12.60
CA VAL A 84 3.74 -18.12 12.36
C VAL A 84 4.53 -19.16 13.15
N ASP A 85 5.84 -18.99 13.33
CA ASP A 85 6.62 -19.90 14.21
C ASP A 85 6.05 -19.87 15.63
N TYR A 86 5.72 -18.68 16.11
CA TYR A 86 5.09 -18.50 17.42
C TYR A 86 3.75 -19.24 17.49
N LEU A 87 2.87 -19.07 16.49
CA LEU A 87 1.59 -19.79 16.44
C LEU A 87 1.78 -21.31 16.40
N VAL A 88 2.74 -21.81 15.63
CA VAL A 88 3.05 -23.25 15.54
C VAL A 88 3.51 -23.83 16.87
N GLN A 89 4.26 -23.06 17.66
CA GLN A 89 4.75 -23.48 18.97
C GLN A 89 3.68 -23.38 20.07
N THR A 90 2.71 -22.47 19.90
CA THR A 90 1.75 -22.11 20.94
C THR A 90 0.41 -22.83 20.79
N LEU A 91 -0.08 -22.99 19.56
CA LEU A 91 -1.40 -23.54 19.30
C LEU A 91 -1.39 -25.08 19.31
N PRO A 92 -2.40 -25.73 19.90
CA PRO A 92 -2.55 -27.18 19.80
C PRO A 92 -2.86 -27.61 18.36
N LYS A 93 -2.45 -28.83 18.00
CA LYS A 93 -2.79 -29.43 16.71
C LYS A 93 -4.31 -29.39 16.46
N GLY A 94 -4.69 -29.11 15.22
CA GLY A 94 -6.07 -28.94 14.81
C GLY A 94 -6.62 -27.53 14.99
N SER A 95 -5.85 -26.60 15.56
CA SER A 95 -6.29 -25.20 15.68
C SER A 95 -6.40 -24.52 14.32
N VAL A 96 -7.30 -23.54 14.25
CA VAL A 96 -7.61 -22.74 13.07
C VAL A 96 -7.13 -21.31 13.30
N VAL A 97 -6.29 -20.83 12.38
CA VAL A 97 -5.82 -19.46 12.28
C VAL A 97 -6.64 -18.76 11.19
N GLY A 98 -7.24 -17.61 11.50
CA GLY A 98 -7.98 -16.81 10.53
C GLY A 98 -7.21 -15.61 10.02
N ILE A 99 -7.51 -15.20 8.80
CA ILE A 99 -7.06 -13.95 8.17
C ILE A 99 -8.17 -13.35 7.32
N ASP A 100 -8.09 -12.06 7.00
CA ASP A 100 -8.84 -11.48 5.87
C ASP A 100 -8.01 -11.57 4.58
N GLY A 101 -8.27 -12.58 3.75
CA GLY A 101 -7.54 -12.86 2.51
C GLY A 101 -7.54 -11.73 1.49
N LYS A 102 -8.39 -10.71 1.66
CA LYS A 102 -8.34 -9.51 0.81
C LYS A 102 -7.09 -8.70 1.04
N VAL A 103 -6.50 -8.70 2.24
CA VAL A 103 -5.34 -7.85 2.59
C VAL A 103 -4.02 -8.62 2.68
N TRP A 104 -4.01 -9.89 2.32
CA TRP A 104 -2.82 -10.74 2.23
C TRP A 104 -2.53 -11.08 0.78
N SER A 105 -1.28 -10.95 0.35
CA SER A 105 -0.90 -11.40 -1.00
C SER A 105 -0.95 -12.92 -1.12
N ARG A 106 -1.19 -13.42 -2.33
CA ARG A 106 -1.21 -14.85 -2.66
C ARG A 106 0.09 -15.52 -2.23
N GLN A 107 1.23 -14.93 -2.55
CA GLN A 107 2.54 -15.46 -2.18
C GLN A 107 2.69 -15.60 -0.66
N THR A 108 2.29 -14.58 0.11
CA THR A 108 2.39 -14.65 1.57
C THR A 108 1.45 -15.72 2.11
N PHE A 109 0.19 -15.75 1.64
CA PHE A 109 -0.78 -16.77 2.02
C PHE A 109 -0.26 -18.19 1.85
N GLU A 110 0.37 -18.51 0.70
CA GLU A 110 0.92 -19.85 0.46
C GLU A 110 2.02 -20.23 1.45
N VAL A 111 2.86 -19.27 1.84
CA VAL A 111 3.90 -19.50 2.85
C VAL A 111 3.27 -19.78 4.22
N LEU A 112 2.28 -18.98 4.63
CA LEU A 112 1.55 -19.17 5.89
C LEU A 112 0.85 -20.52 5.91
N ASP A 113 0.06 -20.81 4.88
CA ASP A 113 -0.74 -22.02 4.74
C ASP A 113 0.13 -23.28 4.79
N ARG A 114 1.23 -23.31 4.03
CA ARG A 114 2.18 -24.43 4.04
C ARG A 114 2.79 -24.65 5.41
N LYS A 115 3.22 -23.58 6.08
CA LYS A 115 3.89 -23.64 7.39
C LYS A 115 2.94 -24.12 8.49
N LEU A 116 1.71 -23.61 8.50
CA LEU A 116 0.66 -24.03 9.42
C LEU A 116 0.23 -25.49 9.17
N LYS A 117 0.00 -25.88 7.92
CA LYS A 117 -0.37 -27.27 7.55
C LYS A 117 0.69 -28.28 7.98
N ASN A 118 1.97 -27.97 7.79
CA ASN A 118 3.07 -28.85 8.23
C ASN A 118 3.09 -29.08 9.75
N ALA A 119 2.56 -28.14 10.54
CA ALA A 119 2.40 -28.27 11.98
C ALA A 119 1.08 -28.94 12.41
N GLY A 120 0.19 -29.27 11.46
CA GLY A 120 -1.15 -29.78 11.74
C GLY A 120 -2.13 -28.69 12.18
N LEU A 121 -1.92 -27.44 11.73
CA LEU A 121 -2.83 -26.31 11.92
C LEU A 121 -3.51 -25.96 10.59
N PHE A 122 -4.62 -25.22 10.66
CA PHE A 122 -5.40 -24.81 9.50
C PHE A 122 -5.40 -23.28 9.34
N LEU A 123 -5.36 -22.80 8.09
CA LEU A 123 -5.49 -21.38 7.77
C LEU A 123 -6.84 -21.15 7.07
N HIS A 124 -7.67 -20.29 7.64
CA HIS A 124 -8.95 -19.86 7.06
C HIS A 124 -8.82 -18.44 6.51
N MET A 125 -9.04 -18.30 5.21
CA MET A 125 -8.76 -17.07 4.47
C MET A 125 -9.94 -16.09 4.40
N ASP A 126 -11.18 -16.57 4.45
CA ASP A 126 -12.35 -15.73 4.19
C ASP A 126 -12.96 -15.17 5.49
N MET A 127 -12.10 -14.59 6.33
CA MET A 127 -12.48 -14.11 7.67
C MET A 127 -12.24 -12.61 7.82
N ASP A 128 -13.18 -11.77 7.38
CA ASP A 128 -13.19 -10.34 7.76
C ASP A 128 -13.88 -10.16 9.12
N LEU A 129 -13.09 -10.21 10.18
CA LEU A 129 -13.59 -9.97 11.54
C LEU A 129 -13.60 -8.50 11.94
N ILE A 130 -12.94 -7.64 11.16
CA ILE A 130 -12.72 -6.24 11.51
C ILE A 130 -13.96 -5.41 11.18
N SER A 131 -14.56 -5.63 10.01
CA SER A 131 -15.73 -4.87 9.56
C SER A 131 -16.91 -4.92 10.53
N GLY A 132 -17.07 -6.02 11.28
CA GLY A 132 -18.17 -6.18 12.23
C GLY A 132 -17.97 -5.48 13.58
N ILE A 133 -16.75 -5.02 13.89
CA ILE A 133 -16.41 -4.45 15.21
C ILE A 133 -15.85 -3.03 15.15
N TRP A 134 -15.42 -2.57 13.97
CA TRP A 134 -14.95 -1.21 13.77
C TRP A 134 -16.12 -0.33 13.30
N GLU A 135 -16.95 0.11 14.24
CA GLU A 135 -18.17 0.90 13.95
C GLU A 135 -17.85 2.21 13.20
N GLU A 136 -16.83 2.94 13.67
CA GLU A 136 -16.35 4.20 13.07
C GLU A 136 -15.23 3.96 12.05
N ARG A 137 -15.34 2.90 11.23
CA ARG A 137 -14.34 2.59 10.21
C ARG A 137 -14.34 3.69 9.14
N PRO A 138 -13.19 4.35 8.87
CA PRO A 138 -13.12 5.39 7.86
C PRO A 138 -13.56 4.88 6.49
N LEU A 139 -14.31 5.70 5.74
CA LEU A 139 -14.66 5.38 4.37
C LEU A 139 -13.44 5.48 3.47
N VAL A 140 -13.45 4.70 2.39
CA VAL A 140 -12.49 4.86 1.30
C VAL A 140 -12.71 6.23 0.66
N SER A 141 -11.61 6.97 0.41
CA SER A 141 -11.68 8.28 -0.25
C SER A 141 -12.43 8.19 -1.57
N VAL A 142 -13.23 9.21 -1.88
CA VAL A 142 -13.92 9.40 -3.18
C VAL A 142 -13.44 10.66 -3.89
N GLU A 143 -12.25 11.16 -3.52
CA GLU A 143 -11.63 12.29 -4.22
C GLU A 143 -11.48 12.01 -5.72
N LYS A 144 -11.64 13.08 -6.51
CA LYS A 144 -11.59 13.01 -7.97
C LYS A 144 -10.18 12.65 -8.44
N ILE A 145 -10.10 11.83 -9.48
CA ILE A 145 -8.83 11.54 -10.11
C ILE A 145 -8.26 12.78 -10.81
N ILE A 146 -6.95 12.77 -11.03
CA ILE A 146 -6.22 13.79 -11.78
C ILE A 146 -5.60 13.11 -12.99
N LEU A 147 -5.86 13.63 -14.19
CA LEU A 147 -5.18 13.19 -15.40
C LEU A 147 -3.73 13.70 -15.39
N HIS A 148 -2.78 12.78 -15.55
CA HIS A 148 -1.36 13.10 -15.55
C HIS A 148 -0.89 13.46 -16.97
N ASP A 149 -0.49 14.71 -17.16
CA ASP A 149 -0.10 15.25 -18.47
C ASP A 149 1.06 14.43 -19.08
N PRO A 150 0.92 13.91 -20.31
CA PRO A 150 2.00 13.26 -21.06
C PRO A 150 3.28 14.10 -21.19
N LYS A 151 3.20 15.45 -21.10
CA LYS A 151 4.38 16.32 -21.03
C LYS A 151 5.22 16.09 -19.77
N LEU A 152 4.60 15.66 -18.67
CA LEU A 152 5.27 15.35 -17.41
C LEU A 152 5.81 13.90 -17.37
N CYS A 153 5.07 12.93 -17.93
CA CYS A 153 5.46 11.52 -17.88
C CYS A 153 6.11 10.98 -19.17
N GLY A 154 6.18 11.76 -20.23
CA GLY A 154 6.88 11.45 -21.48
C GLY A 154 6.22 10.43 -22.40
N LYS A 155 5.10 9.80 -22.00
CA LYS A 155 4.32 8.86 -22.82
C LYS A 155 2.83 8.98 -22.52
N THR A 156 2.00 8.79 -23.54
CA THR A 156 0.54 8.69 -23.38
C THR A 156 0.15 7.34 -22.73
N ALA A 157 -1.11 7.22 -22.30
CA ALA A 157 -1.62 5.95 -21.80
C ALA A 157 -1.68 4.91 -22.93
N GLU A 158 -2.12 5.30 -24.13
CA GLU A 158 -2.08 4.46 -25.33
C GLU A 158 -0.69 3.86 -25.60
N GLU A 159 0.37 4.67 -25.58
CA GLU A 159 1.75 4.21 -25.80
C GLU A 159 2.19 3.19 -24.72
N LYS A 160 1.85 3.45 -23.46
CA LYS A 160 2.16 2.54 -22.35
C LYS A 160 1.40 1.22 -22.47
N LEU A 161 0.11 1.26 -22.82
CA LEU A 161 -0.69 0.07 -23.06
C LEU A 161 -0.16 -0.75 -24.23
N ALA A 162 0.34 -0.10 -25.28
CA ALA A 162 1.00 -0.79 -26.39
C ALA A 162 2.29 -1.52 -25.94
N GLU A 163 3.11 -0.91 -25.09
CA GLU A 163 4.33 -1.54 -24.53
C GLU A 163 4.00 -2.71 -23.60
N ILE A 164 2.96 -2.57 -22.79
CA ILE A 164 2.46 -3.64 -21.92
C ILE A 164 1.99 -4.81 -22.79
N ARG A 165 1.15 -4.56 -23.79
CA ARG A 165 0.65 -5.61 -24.71
C ARG A 165 1.76 -6.30 -25.48
N LYS A 166 2.79 -5.57 -25.91
CA LYS A 166 3.99 -6.17 -26.52
C LYS A 166 4.65 -7.19 -25.58
N SER A 167 4.78 -6.83 -24.31
CA SER A 167 5.35 -7.72 -23.29
C SER A 167 4.43 -8.91 -22.99
N MET A 168 3.11 -8.70 -22.98
CA MET A 168 2.12 -9.78 -22.85
C MET A 168 2.22 -10.80 -23.99
N THR A 169 2.35 -10.36 -25.24
CA THR A 169 2.55 -11.24 -26.39
C THR A 169 3.81 -12.09 -26.27
N VAL A 170 4.92 -11.53 -25.77
CA VAL A 170 6.16 -12.28 -25.51
C VAL A 170 5.95 -13.34 -24.43
N GLN A 171 5.19 -13.02 -23.38
CA GLN A 171 4.87 -13.93 -22.29
C GLN A 171 3.72 -14.92 -22.62
N LYS A 172 3.10 -14.78 -23.80
CA LYS A 172 1.97 -15.61 -24.26
C LYS A 172 0.76 -15.57 -23.32
N VAL A 173 0.43 -14.37 -22.84
CA VAL A 173 -0.75 -14.09 -22.01
C VAL A 173 -1.72 -13.18 -22.74
N GLU A 174 -3.02 -13.48 -22.65
CA GLU A 174 -4.07 -12.65 -23.28
C GLU A 174 -4.60 -11.57 -22.34
N TYR A 175 -4.45 -11.78 -21.03
CA TYR A 175 -4.87 -10.85 -19.99
C TYR A 175 -3.74 -10.58 -18.99
N HIS A 176 -3.75 -9.41 -18.37
CA HIS A 176 -2.88 -9.07 -17.25
C HIS A 176 -3.69 -8.35 -16.17
N PHE A 177 -3.81 -8.99 -15.01
CA PHE A 177 -4.46 -8.40 -13.84
C PHE A 177 -3.45 -7.53 -13.06
N ILE A 178 -3.80 -6.28 -12.80
CA ILE A 178 -2.95 -5.31 -12.11
C ILE A 178 -3.69 -4.76 -10.88
N PRO A 179 -3.35 -5.25 -9.68
CA PRO A 179 -3.90 -4.74 -8.43
C PRO A 179 -3.08 -3.61 -7.78
N ALA A 180 -1.79 -3.47 -8.09
CA ALA A 180 -0.94 -2.42 -7.53
C ALA A 180 -1.36 -1.02 -7.99
N LEU A 181 -1.62 -0.11 -7.06
CA LEU A 181 -2.17 1.22 -7.37
C LEU A 181 -1.20 2.10 -8.17
N ASP A 182 0.10 1.97 -7.94
CA ASP A 182 1.15 2.72 -8.66
C ASP A 182 1.35 2.20 -10.09
N ASP A 183 1.18 0.90 -10.32
CA ASP A 183 1.14 0.29 -11.66
C ASP A 183 -0.09 0.77 -12.45
N ILE A 184 -1.26 0.87 -11.81
CA ILE A 184 -2.49 1.38 -12.45
C ILE A 184 -2.31 2.86 -12.79
N ALA A 185 -1.88 3.67 -11.82
CA ALA A 185 -1.63 5.10 -11.99
C ALA A 185 -0.61 5.37 -13.11
N TRP A 186 0.44 4.55 -13.23
CA TRP A 186 1.41 4.68 -14.30
C TRP A 186 0.83 4.26 -15.66
N SER A 187 0.16 3.11 -15.75
CA SER A 187 -0.39 2.55 -16.98
C SER A 187 -1.41 3.47 -17.64
N TYR A 188 -2.31 4.04 -16.85
CA TYR A 188 -3.42 4.87 -17.34
C TYR A 188 -3.17 6.37 -17.24
N ASN A 189 -1.97 6.82 -16.82
CA ASN A 189 -1.65 8.24 -16.62
C ASN A 189 -2.70 8.96 -15.75
N ILE A 190 -3.04 8.35 -14.62
CA ILE A 190 -3.93 8.95 -13.62
C ILE A 190 -3.19 9.09 -12.29
N ARG A 191 -3.60 10.06 -11.48
CA ARG A 191 -3.14 10.29 -10.11
C ARG A 191 -4.35 10.53 -9.22
N GLY A 192 -4.16 10.43 -7.92
CA GLY A 192 -5.18 10.68 -6.91
C GLY A 192 -4.56 11.03 -5.58
N ASN A 193 -5.36 10.99 -4.53
CA ASN A 193 -4.96 11.31 -3.17
C ASN A 193 -5.61 10.34 -2.18
N ASP A 194 -5.79 9.09 -2.59
CA ASP A 194 -6.52 8.09 -1.81
C ASP A 194 -5.69 7.48 -0.67
N VAL A 195 -4.37 7.59 -0.78
CA VAL A 195 -3.40 7.06 0.17
C VAL A 195 -2.44 8.18 0.49
N ASP A 196 -2.28 8.49 1.78
CA ASP A 196 -1.36 9.53 2.23
C ASP A 196 0.01 9.38 1.57
N TYR A 197 0.57 10.51 1.13
CA TYR A 197 1.88 10.64 0.50
C TYR A 197 2.06 9.97 -0.87
N ASN A 198 1.09 9.16 -1.29
CA ASN A 198 1.18 8.35 -2.50
C ASN A 198 0.09 8.82 -3.47
N PRO A 199 0.46 9.46 -4.61
CA PRO A 199 -0.52 10.08 -5.50
C PRO A 199 -1.22 9.03 -6.38
N VAL A 200 -1.90 8.07 -5.76
CA VAL A 200 -2.52 6.90 -6.36
C VAL A 200 -4.04 6.90 -6.15
N VAL A 201 -4.73 6.05 -6.90
CA VAL A 201 -6.18 5.92 -6.89
C VAL A 201 -6.56 4.49 -6.59
N ILE A 202 -7.32 4.25 -5.53
CA ILE A 202 -7.84 2.93 -5.16
C ILE A 202 -8.70 2.40 -6.30
N SER A 203 -8.16 1.40 -6.99
CA SER A 203 -8.73 0.83 -8.21
C SER A 203 -8.10 -0.52 -8.51
N PHE A 204 -8.72 -1.29 -9.39
CA PHE A 204 -8.09 -2.44 -10.04
C PHE A 204 -8.01 -2.20 -11.55
N ALA A 205 -7.09 -2.87 -12.23
CA ALA A 205 -7.04 -2.85 -13.69
C ALA A 205 -6.92 -4.25 -14.29
N MET A 206 -7.52 -4.42 -15.47
CA MET A 206 -7.28 -5.54 -16.36
C MET A 206 -6.83 -5.00 -17.71
N ILE A 207 -5.76 -5.54 -18.27
CA ILE A 207 -5.33 -5.23 -19.64
C ILE A 207 -5.47 -6.48 -20.48
N GLY A 208 -6.27 -6.41 -21.54
CA GLY A 208 -6.32 -7.40 -22.61
C GLY A 208 -5.55 -6.94 -23.85
N LEU A 209 -5.41 -7.84 -24.83
CA LEU A 209 -4.69 -7.57 -26.08
C LEU A 209 -5.31 -6.43 -26.91
N GLU A 210 -6.63 -6.25 -26.87
CA GLU A 210 -7.33 -5.23 -27.67
C GLU A 210 -7.92 -4.11 -26.81
N LYS A 211 -8.33 -4.42 -25.58
CA LYS A 211 -9.08 -3.52 -24.70
C LYS A 211 -8.52 -3.55 -23.28
N ALA A 212 -8.77 -2.51 -22.51
CA ALA A 212 -8.40 -2.43 -21.09
C ALA A 212 -9.62 -2.08 -20.23
N TRP A 213 -9.56 -2.38 -18.94
CA TRP A 213 -10.62 -2.12 -17.98
C TRP A 213 -10.05 -1.50 -16.70
N LEU A 214 -10.71 -0.46 -16.21
CA LEU A 214 -10.44 0.18 -14.92
C LEU A 214 -11.64 -0.04 -14.00
N PHE A 215 -11.40 -0.67 -12.85
CA PHE A 215 -12.40 -0.90 -11.81
C PHE A 215 -12.23 0.15 -10.72
N ILE A 216 -13.14 1.12 -10.65
CA ILE A 216 -13.02 2.31 -9.81
C ILE A 216 -14.40 2.74 -9.29
N ASP A 217 -14.44 3.51 -8.21
CA ASP A 217 -15.68 4.18 -7.79
C ASP A 217 -16.00 5.34 -8.75
N ASP A 218 -17.21 5.32 -9.32
CA ASP A 218 -17.67 6.32 -10.29
C ASP A 218 -17.71 7.74 -9.69
N GLN A 219 -17.85 7.87 -8.37
CA GLN A 219 -17.79 9.16 -7.68
C GLN A 219 -16.44 9.86 -7.84
N LYS A 220 -15.37 9.12 -8.17
CA LYS A 220 -14.03 9.67 -8.45
C LYS A 220 -13.90 10.26 -9.87
N LEU A 221 -14.91 10.07 -10.71
CA LEU A 221 -14.89 10.44 -12.12
C LEU A 221 -15.84 11.60 -12.41
N ASP A 222 -15.53 12.31 -13.49
CA ASP A 222 -16.33 13.40 -14.05
C ASP A 222 -16.40 13.18 -15.56
N HIS A 223 -17.24 13.94 -16.28
CA HIS A 223 -17.44 13.78 -17.71
C HIS A 223 -16.13 13.75 -18.53
N GLN A 224 -15.15 14.60 -18.18
CA GLN A 224 -13.84 14.62 -18.84
C GLN A 224 -13.06 13.30 -18.69
N HIS A 225 -13.19 12.63 -17.54
CA HIS A 225 -12.52 11.37 -17.26
C HIS A 225 -13.12 10.24 -18.11
N HIS A 226 -14.44 10.16 -18.22
CA HIS A 226 -15.09 9.18 -19.10
C HIS A 226 -14.68 9.33 -20.56
N PHE A 227 -14.56 10.57 -21.05
CA PHE A 227 -14.07 10.84 -22.39
C PHE A 227 -12.62 10.37 -22.57
N TYR A 228 -11.73 10.73 -21.63
CA TYR A 228 -10.33 10.31 -21.63
C TYR A 228 -10.17 8.78 -21.70
N PHE A 229 -10.89 8.03 -20.85
CA PHE A 229 -10.79 6.58 -20.82
C PHE A 229 -11.35 5.95 -22.11
N LYS A 230 -12.47 6.46 -22.63
CA LYS A 230 -13.04 6.01 -23.89
C LYS A 230 -12.07 6.21 -25.06
N ASP A 231 -11.43 7.36 -25.16
CA ASP A 231 -10.47 7.68 -26.23
C ASP A 231 -9.23 6.76 -26.18
N ASN A 232 -8.85 6.29 -24.99
CA ASN A 232 -7.75 5.34 -24.81
C ASN A 232 -8.20 3.87 -24.85
N ASN A 233 -9.44 3.58 -25.26
CA ASN A 233 -10.05 2.24 -25.27
C ASN A 233 -9.97 1.52 -23.92
N ILE A 234 -10.23 2.26 -22.85
CA ILE A 234 -10.33 1.79 -21.46
C ILE A 234 -11.81 1.84 -21.05
N GLU A 235 -12.36 0.68 -20.67
CA GLU A 235 -13.71 0.58 -20.15
C GLU A 235 -13.71 0.75 -18.63
N ILE A 236 -14.63 1.56 -18.13
CA ILE A 236 -14.80 1.79 -16.70
C ILE A 236 -15.81 0.78 -16.16
N GLN A 237 -15.48 0.18 -15.02
CA GLN A 237 -16.33 -0.73 -14.27
C GLN A 237 -16.38 -0.29 -12.79
N PRO A 238 -17.49 -0.55 -12.07
CA PRO A 238 -17.53 -0.36 -10.63
C PRO A 238 -16.41 -1.15 -9.92
N TYR A 239 -15.75 -0.55 -8.93
CA TYR A 239 -14.69 -1.20 -8.14
C TYR A 239 -15.06 -2.62 -7.67
N ARG A 240 -16.29 -2.79 -7.16
CA ARG A 240 -16.83 -4.05 -6.66
C ARG A 240 -17.02 -5.16 -7.72
N ASN A 241 -17.02 -4.81 -9.01
CA ASN A 241 -17.25 -5.78 -10.09
C ASN A 241 -16.02 -6.62 -10.41
N ILE A 242 -14.84 -6.31 -9.84
CA ILE A 242 -13.60 -7.03 -10.15
C ILE A 242 -13.73 -8.54 -9.92
N GLN A 243 -14.36 -8.96 -8.82
CA GLN A 243 -14.53 -10.38 -8.49
C GLN A 243 -15.36 -11.10 -9.56
N THR A 244 -16.50 -10.52 -9.95
CA THR A 244 -17.35 -11.06 -11.02
C THR A 244 -16.62 -11.09 -12.35
N PHE A 245 -15.80 -10.08 -12.64
CA PHE A 245 -15.02 -10.05 -13.87
C PHE A 245 -13.98 -11.17 -13.92
N LEU A 246 -13.20 -11.36 -12.85
CA LEU A 246 -12.18 -12.42 -12.76
C LEU A 246 -12.81 -13.82 -12.91
N ASN A 247 -13.99 -14.03 -12.35
CA ASN A 247 -14.72 -15.30 -12.41
C ASN A 247 -15.36 -15.60 -13.77
N ASN A 248 -15.44 -14.59 -14.64
CA ASN A 248 -15.98 -14.73 -16.00
C ASN A 248 -14.89 -14.61 -17.07
N LEU A 249 -13.61 -14.65 -16.69
CA LEU A 249 -12.53 -14.72 -17.66
C LEU A 249 -12.62 -16.05 -18.44
N PRO A 250 -12.32 -16.06 -19.76
CA PRO A 250 -12.40 -17.30 -20.52
C PRO A 250 -11.35 -18.32 -20.05
N GLU A 251 -11.79 -19.53 -19.68
CA GLU A 251 -10.95 -20.61 -19.12
C GLU A 251 -9.85 -21.11 -20.07
N ASP A 252 -10.00 -20.88 -21.38
CA ASP A 252 -9.04 -21.25 -22.41
C ASP A 252 -7.92 -20.20 -22.61
N LYS A 253 -7.97 -19.08 -21.87
CA LYS A 253 -6.99 -17.98 -21.95
C LYS A 253 -6.04 -17.97 -20.77
N ASN A 254 -4.88 -17.36 -20.97
CA ASN A 254 -3.87 -17.13 -19.96
C ASN A 254 -3.98 -15.71 -19.40
N VAL A 255 -3.89 -15.59 -18.07
CA VAL A 255 -3.85 -14.30 -17.37
C VAL A 255 -2.56 -14.19 -16.55
N LEU A 256 -1.80 -13.11 -16.77
CA LEU A 256 -0.65 -12.77 -15.96
C LEU A 256 -1.08 -12.17 -14.63
N VAL A 257 -0.59 -12.76 -13.54
CA VAL A 257 -0.86 -12.33 -12.16
C VAL A 257 0.45 -12.29 -11.39
N ASP A 258 0.70 -11.18 -10.69
CA ASP A 258 1.83 -11.08 -9.75
C ASP A 258 1.40 -11.59 -8.37
N PRO A 259 1.85 -12.77 -7.91
CA PRO A 259 1.38 -13.34 -6.64
C PRO A 259 1.88 -12.55 -5.42
N ALA A 260 2.90 -11.69 -5.57
CA ALA A 260 3.38 -10.83 -4.50
C ALA A 260 2.42 -9.68 -4.20
N ILE A 261 1.59 -9.30 -5.19
CA ILE A 261 0.68 -8.14 -5.14
C ILE A 261 -0.80 -8.56 -5.25
N CYS A 262 -1.12 -9.67 -5.90
CA CYS A 262 -2.50 -10.14 -5.98
C CYS A 262 -2.94 -10.66 -4.61
N SER A 263 -4.08 -10.15 -4.10
CA SER A 263 -4.63 -10.67 -2.85
C SER A 263 -5.03 -12.14 -2.99
N ALA A 264 -4.84 -12.90 -1.91
CA ALA A 264 -5.12 -14.32 -1.88
C ALA A 264 -6.62 -14.61 -2.16
N HIS A 265 -7.50 -13.71 -1.72
CA HIS A 265 -8.94 -13.78 -1.99
C HIS A 265 -9.28 -13.56 -3.47
N LEU A 266 -8.75 -12.51 -4.13
CA LEU A 266 -9.04 -12.31 -5.56
C LEU A 266 -8.44 -13.40 -6.45
N TYR A 267 -7.29 -13.95 -6.05
CA TYR A 267 -6.65 -15.06 -6.75
C TYR A 267 -7.58 -16.28 -6.91
N THR A 268 -8.46 -16.57 -5.95
CA THR A 268 -9.38 -17.72 -6.03
C THR A 268 -10.53 -17.53 -6.99
N PHE A 269 -10.81 -16.31 -7.45
CA PHE A 269 -11.88 -16.03 -8.40
C PHE A 269 -11.42 -16.05 -9.85
N ILE A 270 -10.15 -16.30 -10.13
CA ILE A 270 -9.64 -16.27 -11.49
C ILE A 270 -9.97 -17.58 -12.20
N SER A 271 -10.88 -17.54 -13.18
CA SER A 271 -11.29 -18.70 -13.98
C SER A 271 -10.33 -19.04 -15.13
N ALA A 272 -9.62 -18.04 -15.65
CA ALA A 272 -8.58 -18.23 -16.66
C ALA A 272 -7.36 -18.99 -16.12
N ARG A 273 -6.52 -19.49 -17.03
CA ARG A 273 -5.25 -20.14 -16.66
C ARG A 273 -4.28 -19.09 -16.14
N ILE A 274 -3.90 -19.22 -14.88
CA ILE A 274 -2.98 -18.28 -14.25
C ILE A 274 -1.55 -18.56 -14.72
N VAL A 275 -0.90 -17.51 -15.20
CA VAL A 275 0.55 -17.45 -15.40
C VAL A 275 1.09 -16.50 -14.35
N GLU A 276 1.82 -17.04 -13.37
CA GLU A 276 2.41 -16.21 -12.32
C GLU A 276 3.67 -15.50 -12.84
N GLY A 277 3.80 -14.20 -12.56
CA GLY A 277 4.96 -13.43 -12.95
C GLY A 277 4.90 -11.98 -12.47
N THR A 278 6.05 -11.33 -12.43
CA THR A 278 6.13 -9.92 -12.02
C THR A 278 5.29 -9.04 -12.94
N SER A 279 4.55 -8.10 -12.35
CA SER A 279 3.74 -7.13 -13.07
C SER A 279 4.54 -6.40 -14.17
N ILE A 280 4.00 -6.31 -15.38
CA ILE A 280 4.69 -5.71 -16.52
C ILE A 280 4.94 -4.21 -16.30
N PRO A 281 3.93 -3.39 -15.90
CA PRO A 281 4.13 -1.98 -15.57
C PRO A 281 5.25 -1.75 -14.55
N LYS A 282 5.36 -2.61 -13.52
CA LYS A 282 6.42 -2.52 -12.49
C LYS A 282 7.82 -2.54 -13.10
N MET A 283 8.06 -3.41 -14.08
CA MET A 283 9.34 -3.49 -14.79
C MET A 283 9.54 -2.31 -15.75
N LEU A 284 8.51 -1.91 -16.49
CA LEU A 284 8.60 -0.81 -17.44
C LEU A 284 8.85 0.55 -16.75
N LYS A 285 8.11 0.85 -15.68
CA LYS A 285 8.25 2.12 -14.93
C LYS A 285 9.50 2.20 -14.07
N ALA A 286 10.21 1.07 -13.87
CA ALA A 286 11.50 1.08 -13.19
C ALA A 286 12.53 1.90 -14.00
N ILE A 287 12.47 1.84 -15.33
CA ILE A 287 13.39 2.53 -16.25
C ILE A 287 12.74 3.83 -16.74
N LYS A 288 13.20 4.96 -16.18
CA LYS A 288 12.61 6.28 -16.48
C LYS A 288 13.00 6.73 -17.87
N ASN A 289 12.05 7.31 -18.60
CA ASN A 289 12.33 7.91 -19.90
C ASN A 289 13.01 9.29 -19.76
N LYS A 290 13.45 9.87 -20.87
CA LYS A 290 14.18 11.15 -20.88
C LYS A 290 13.38 12.29 -20.24
N SER A 291 12.07 12.36 -20.49
CA SER A 291 11.20 13.39 -19.91
C SER A 291 11.06 13.21 -18.40
N GLU A 292 10.79 11.98 -17.93
CA GLU A 292 10.72 11.66 -16.50
C GLU A 292 12.04 12.00 -15.77
N ILE A 293 13.19 11.62 -16.33
CA ILE A 293 14.51 11.94 -15.75
C ILE A 293 14.73 13.46 -15.70
N SER A 294 14.38 14.19 -16.78
CA SER A 294 14.50 15.64 -16.82
C SER A 294 13.63 16.31 -15.75
N ASN A 295 12.40 15.85 -15.59
CA ASN A 295 11.46 16.36 -14.58
C ASN A 295 11.92 16.04 -13.16
N ILE A 296 12.46 14.85 -12.91
CA ILE A 296 13.07 14.51 -11.61
C ILE A 296 14.19 15.49 -11.26
N ARG A 297 15.09 15.83 -12.21
CA ARG A 297 16.16 16.82 -11.96
C ARG A 297 15.59 18.20 -11.61
N HIS A 298 14.54 18.62 -12.31
CA HIS A 298 13.89 19.90 -12.04
C HIS A 298 13.20 19.92 -10.67
N VAL A 299 12.49 18.86 -10.31
CA VAL A 299 11.86 18.69 -8.98
C VAL A 299 12.92 18.70 -7.88
N MET A 300 14.05 18.00 -8.06
CA MET A 300 15.14 17.98 -7.07
C MET A 300 15.79 19.36 -6.88
N ALA A 301 15.87 20.18 -7.94
CA ALA A 301 16.34 21.56 -7.82
C ALA A 301 15.34 22.44 -7.04
N LYS A 302 14.04 22.29 -7.31
CA LYS A 302 12.96 22.97 -6.56
C LYS A 302 12.96 22.57 -5.08
N ASP A 303 13.08 21.27 -4.79
CA ASP A 303 13.16 20.75 -3.40
C ASP A 303 14.43 21.23 -2.69
N GLY A 304 15.57 21.28 -3.40
CA GLY A 304 16.81 21.85 -2.88
C GLY A 304 16.68 23.32 -2.49
N ALA A 305 15.94 24.12 -3.27
CA ALA A 305 15.64 25.50 -2.91
C ALA A 305 14.75 25.60 -1.65
N ALA A 306 13.72 24.76 -1.53
CA ALA A 306 12.87 24.70 -0.35
C ALA A 306 13.66 24.31 0.92
N LEU A 307 14.57 23.33 0.81
CA LEU A 307 15.48 22.95 1.89
C LEU A 307 16.40 24.10 2.29
N ALA A 308 17.00 24.81 1.32
CA ALA A 308 17.85 25.96 1.59
C ALA A 308 17.10 27.07 2.34
N HIS A 309 15.85 27.38 1.94
CA HIS A 309 15.00 28.32 2.66
C HIS A 309 14.67 27.85 4.08
N THR A 310 14.41 26.56 4.27
CA THR A 310 14.14 25.96 5.59
C THR A 310 15.35 26.10 6.52
N PHE A 311 16.55 25.76 6.04
CA PHE A 311 17.77 25.89 6.83
C PHE A 311 18.14 27.35 7.12
N PHE A 312 17.99 28.24 6.13
CA PHE A 312 18.19 29.67 6.36
C PHE A 312 17.24 30.21 7.43
N TRP A 313 15.95 29.83 7.37
CA TRP A 313 14.99 30.21 8.42
C TRP A 313 15.40 29.67 9.78
N LEU A 314 15.78 28.38 9.86
CA LEU A 314 16.16 27.73 11.12
C LEU A 314 17.38 28.42 11.74
N GLU A 315 18.46 28.61 11.00
CA GLU A 315 19.68 29.28 11.48
C GLU A 315 19.43 30.71 11.99
N ASN A 316 18.51 31.44 11.35
CA ASN A 316 18.19 32.81 11.76
C ASN A 316 17.22 32.90 12.95
N THR A 317 16.54 31.80 13.28
CA THR A 317 15.52 31.75 14.35
C THR A 317 16.05 31.08 15.62
N LEU A 318 17.02 30.16 15.47
CA LEU A 318 17.65 29.46 16.59
C LEU A 318 18.19 30.44 17.64
N GLY A 319 17.83 30.21 18.90
CA GLY A 319 18.22 31.04 20.03
C GLY A 319 17.45 32.37 20.17
N LYS A 320 16.47 32.64 19.29
CA LYS A 320 15.59 33.82 19.38
C LYS A 320 14.16 33.45 19.78
N ASP A 321 13.62 32.40 19.17
CA ASP A 321 12.28 31.88 19.43
C ASP A 321 12.33 30.42 19.88
N ASP A 322 11.25 29.96 20.51
CA ASP A 322 11.08 28.55 20.84
C ASP A 322 10.78 27.75 19.57
N ILE A 323 11.69 26.85 19.18
CA ILE A 323 11.53 26.00 17.99
C ILE A 323 11.35 24.56 18.42
N TYR A 324 10.35 23.89 17.86
CA TYR A 324 10.10 22.47 18.09
C TYR A 324 10.36 21.66 16.82
N GLU A 325 10.66 20.38 16.96
CA GLU A 325 10.82 19.46 15.80
C GLU A 325 9.62 19.54 14.84
N TYR A 326 8.40 19.64 15.40
CA TYR A 326 7.17 19.80 14.63
C TYR A 326 7.14 21.12 13.83
N THR A 327 7.62 22.22 14.41
CA THR A 327 7.69 23.52 13.72
C THR A 327 8.63 23.47 12.52
N VAL A 328 9.74 22.74 12.62
CA VAL A 328 10.67 22.55 11.48
C VAL A 328 10.00 21.74 10.37
N LEU A 329 9.24 20.70 10.71
CA LEU A 329 8.42 19.95 9.75
C LEU A 329 7.43 20.87 9.02
N GLU A 330 6.69 21.70 9.76
CA GLU A 330 5.73 22.64 9.16
C GLU A 330 6.41 23.65 8.23
N LYS A 331 7.58 24.15 8.61
CA LYS A 331 8.35 25.09 7.79
C LYS A 331 8.88 24.45 6.52
N LEU A 332 9.36 23.20 6.61
CA LEU A 332 9.78 22.45 5.43
C LEU A 332 8.62 22.28 4.44
N ALA A 333 7.47 21.81 4.92
CA ALA A 333 6.28 21.65 4.10
C ALA A 333 5.81 22.99 3.51
N PHE A 334 5.87 24.08 4.28
CA PHE A 334 5.54 25.43 3.81
C PHE A 334 6.44 25.87 2.65
N TYR A 335 7.77 25.72 2.76
CA TYR A 335 8.68 26.13 1.69
C TYR A 335 8.58 25.24 0.45
N ARG A 336 8.29 23.95 0.63
CA ARG A 336 7.94 23.04 -0.47
C ARG A 336 6.66 23.46 -1.16
N SER A 337 5.63 23.86 -0.40
CA SER A 337 4.34 24.30 -0.95
C SER A 337 4.41 25.59 -1.76
N GLN A 338 5.49 26.36 -1.66
CA GLN A 338 5.73 27.53 -2.51
C GLN A 338 6.29 27.15 -3.89
N GLN A 339 6.74 25.90 -4.09
CA GLN A 339 7.26 25.45 -5.37
C GLN A 339 6.10 25.14 -6.33
N GLU A 340 6.21 25.62 -7.56
CA GLU A 340 5.23 25.37 -8.62
C GLU A 340 5.09 23.85 -8.89
N LEU A 341 3.84 23.39 -8.99
CA LEU A 341 3.42 21.99 -9.11
C LEU A 341 3.62 21.14 -7.85
N TYR A 342 3.81 21.76 -6.68
CA TYR A 342 3.73 21.04 -5.41
C TYR A 342 2.34 20.41 -5.24
N PHE A 343 2.32 19.12 -4.91
CA PHE A 343 1.10 18.35 -4.65
C PHE A 343 0.93 18.04 -3.16
N GLY A 344 2.01 17.56 -2.54
CA GLY A 344 2.04 17.13 -1.15
C GLY A 344 3.41 16.55 -0.80
N GLU A 345 3.61 16.24 0.47
CA GLU A 345 4.79 15.52 0.94
C GLU A 345 4.79 14.07 0.44
N SER A 346 5.96 13.47 0.23
CA SER A 346 6.11 12.07 -0.22
C SER A 346 6.26 11.05 0.91
N PHE A 347 6.38 11.53 2.15
CA PHE A 347 6.27 10.79 3.42
C PHE A 347 6.24 11.80 4.57
N GLY A 348 5.88 11.37 5.78
CA GLY A 348 5.96 12.21 6.97
C GLY A 348 7.41 12.59 7.29
N ALA A 349 7.73 13.88 7.32
CA ALA A 349 9.11 14.33 7.51
C ALA A 349 9.68 13.86 8.86
N ILE A 350 10.90 13.31 8.81
CA ILE A 350 11.60 12.79 9.99
C ILE A 350 12.50 13.90 10.53
N ILE A 351 12.04 14.56 11.60
CA ILE A 351 12.79 15.62 12.29
C ILE A 351 13.04 15.16 13.73
N GLY A 352 14.22 14.60 13.98
CA GLY A 352 14.63 14.11 15.29
C GLY A 352 15.79 14.89 15.89
N TYR A 353 15.65 15.35 17.13
CA TYR A 353 16.63 16.07 17.91
C TYR A 353 17.08 15.28 19.13
N LYS A 354 18.39 15.29 19.40
CA LYS A 354 19.02 14.51 20.47
C LYS A 354 18.58 13.04 20.43
N GLY A 355 17.96 12.54 21.50
CA GLY A 355 17.52 11.14 21.60
C GLY A 355 16.50 10.75 20.53
N ASN A 356 15.68 11.69 20.05
CA ASN A 356 14.71 11.41 18.99
C ASN A 356 15.38 11.11 17.65
N GLY A 357 16.57 11.66 17.40
CA GLY A 357 17.37 11.36 16.20
C GLY A 357 17.85 9.90 16.11
N ALA A 358 17.76 9.13 17.21
CA ALA A 358 18.06 7.69 17.20
C ALA A 358 16.86 6.82 16.76
N ILE A 359 15.65 7.39 16.67
CA ILE A 359 14.45 6.68 16.24
C ILE A 359 14.32 6.83 14.71
N ILE A 360 14.49 5.72 13.99
CA ILE A 360 14.69 5.73 12.53
C ILE A 360 13.53 6.37 11.78
N HIS A 361 12.28 6.06 12.14
CA HIS A 361 11.07 6.65 11.56
C HIS A 361 10.34 7.56 12.56
N TYR A 362 11.07 8.42 13.25
CA TYR A 362 10.46 9.38 14.19
C TYR A 362 9.58 10.39 13.47
N ALA A 363 8.31 10.45 13.86
CA ALA A 363 7.38 11.50 13.47
C ALA A 363 7.16 12.43 14.69
N PRO A 364 7.59 13.70 14.65
CA PRO A 364 7.43 14.59 15.79
C PRO A 364 5.94 14.85 16.06
N PRO A 365 5.44 14.60 17.29
CA PRO A 365 4.08 14.97 17.64
C PRO A 365 3.94 16.50 17.68
N LYS A 366 2.71 17.02 17.61
CA LYS A 366 2.46 18.48 17.76
C LYS A 366 3.01 19.07 19.07
N THR A 367 3.20 18.22 20.08
CA THR A 367 3.75 18.56 21.41
C THR A 367 5.23 18.20 21.56
N ALA A 368 5.99 18.11 20.45
CA ALA A 368 7.38 17.64 20.42
C ALA A 368 8.35 18.48 21.27
N HIS A 369 9.60 18.02 21.39
CA HIS A 369 10.63 18.67 22.20
C HIS A 369 11.15 19.97 21.56
N HIS A 370 11.52 20.91 22.44
CA HIS A 370 12.19 22.15 22.09
C HIS A 370 13.63 21.88 21.62
N LEU A 371 14.02 22.53 20.52
CA LEU A 371 15.34 22.45 19.86
C LEU A 371 16.41 23.26 20.60
#